data_AF-A0A255ZXD7-F1
#
_entry.id   AF-A0A255ZXD7-F1
#
_cell.length_a   1.000
_cell.length_b   1.000
_cell.length_c   1.000
_cell.angle_alpha   90.00
_cell.angle_beta   90.00
_cell.angle_gamma   90.00
#
_symmetry.space_group_name_H-M   'P 1'
#
loop_
_entity.id
_entity.type
_entity.pdbx_description
1 polymer ?
#
loop_
_entity_poly.entity_id
_entity_poly.type
_entity_poly.pdbx_seq_one_letter_code
_entity_poly.pdbx_strand_id
1 'polypeptide(L)' 'MSGKSINYVSPSVEEYQTTLSGYGVPAEVVSIFAAFADAQAQGELDTVSNDLSNILGRKPVSILDFVRQVYAS' A
#
# COMPACT_ATOMS: atom_id res chain seq x y z
N MET A 1 10.71 11.80 -5.09
CA MET A 1 11.38 11.15 -3.94
C MET A 1 11.57 12.22 -2.89
N SER A 2 11.10 12.01 -1.67
CA SER A 2 11.07 13.06 -0.63
C SER A 2 12.44 13.52 -0.13
N GLY A 3 13.53 12.86 -0.55
CA GLY A 3 14.89 13.11 -0.06
C GLY A 3 15.12 12.65 1.39
N LYS A 4 14.10 12.09 2.04
CA LYS A 4 14.12 11.62 3.43
C LYS A 4 14.20 10.11 3.47
N SER A 5 14.93 9.56 4.45
CA SER A 5 14.86 8.13 4.75
C SER A 5 13.48 7.80 5.32
N ILE A 6 12.84 6.76 4.78
CA ILE A 6 11.56 6.24 5.26
C ILE A 6 11.80 4.82 5.74
N ASN A 7 11.60 4.57 7.02
CA ASN A 7 11.77 3.25 7.61
C ASN A 7 10.49 2.43 7.41
N TYR A 8 10.64 1.17 7.03
CA TYR A 8 9.55 0.21 7.05
C TYR A 8 9.32 -0.27 8.49
N VAL A 9 8.08 -0.16 8.97
CA VAL A 9 7.66 -0.61 10.29
C VAL A 9 6.44 -1.51 10.11
N SER A 10 6.50 -2.72 10.67
CA SER A 10 5.41 -3.69 10.68
C SER A 10 4.91 -3.84 12.12
N PRO A 11 4.03 -2.95 12.60
CA PRO A 11 3.53 -2.98 13.97
C PRO A 11 2.62 -4.21 14.19
N SER A 12 2.23 -4.45 15.44
CA SER A 12 1.17 -5.43 15.71
C SER A 12 -0.17 -4.94 15.14
N VAL A 13 -1.11 -5.86 14.89
CA VAL A 13 -2.47 -5.50 14.46
C VAL A 13 -3.13 -4.53 15.45
N GLU A 14 -2.97 -4.76 16.75
CA GLU A 14 -3.50 -3.89 17.80
C GLU A 14 -2.92 -2.47 17.73
N GLU A 15 -1.61 -2.33 17.55
CA GLU A 15 -0.94 -1.04 17.44
C GLU A 15 -1.35 -0.31 16.15
N TYR A 16 -1.46 -1.03 15.04
CA TYR A 16 -1.95 -0.50 13.77
C TYR A 16 -3.37 0.06 13.90
N GLN A 17 -4.28 -0.74 14.48
CA GLN A 17 -5.69 -0.36 14.64
C GLN A 17 -5.86 0.82 15.60
N THR A 18 -5.15 0.79 16.72
CA THR A 18 -5.17 1.87 17.72
C THR A 18 -4.65 3.18 17.12
N THR A 19 -3.55 3.11 16.37
CA THR A 19 -2.95 4.28 15.72
C THR A 19 -3.92 4.92 14.73
N LEU A 20 -4.47 4.13 13.79
CA LEU A 20 -5.40 4.68 12.79
C LEU A 20 -6.69 5.23 13.40
N SER A 21 -7.23 4.54 14.42
CA SER A 21 -8.41 5.02 15.14
C SER A 21 -8.12 6.34 15.86
N GLY A 22 -6.92 6.50 16.44
CA GLY A 22 -6.47 7.75 17.06
C GLY A 22 -6.37 8.93 16.09
N TYR A 23 -6.16 8.67 14.80
CA TYR A 23 -6.20 9.69 13.74
C TYR A 23 -7.60 9.90 13.13
N GLY A 24 -8.64 9.28 13.70
CA GLY A 24 -10.03 9.49 13.30
C GLY A 24 -10.49 8.62 12.12
N VAL A 25 -9.74 7.58 11.76
CA VAL A 25 -10.19 6.62 10.73
C VAL A 25 -11.33 5.77 11.32
N PRO A 26 -12.47 5.62 10.62
CA PRO A 26 -13.59 4.80 11.10
C PRO A 26 -13.18 3.34 11.37
N ALA A 27 -13.69 2.76 12.45
CA ALA A 27 -13.31 1.41 12.90
C ALA A 27 -13.50 0.31 11.84
N GLU A 28 -14.57 0.42 11.03
CA GLU A 28 -14.82 -0.51 9.92
C GLU A 28 -13.71 -0.44 8.85
N VAL A 29 -13.28 0.77 8.51
CA VAL A 29 -12.20 1.00 7.55
C VAL A 29 -10.86 0.50 8.09
N VAL A 30 -10.59 0.75 9.38
CA VAL A 30 -9.40 0.25 10.07
C VAL A 30 -9.34 -1.29 10.02
N SER A 31 -10.47 -1.94 10.26
CA SER A 31 -10.57 -3.41 10.22
C SER A 31 -10.31 -3.97 8.83
N ILE A 32 -10.84 -3.31 7.78
CA ILE A 32 -10.59 -3.69 6.38
C ILE A 32 -9.10 -3.57 6.02
N PHE A 33 -8.44 -2.46 6.41
CA PHE A 33 -7.02 -2.29 6.12
C PHE A 33 -6.13 -3.27 6.88
N ALA A 34 -6.47 -3.58 8.14
CA ALA A 34 -5.76 -4.62 8.88
C ALA A 34 -5.87 -5.98 8.19
N ALA A 35 -7.07 -6.36 7.73
CA ALA A 35 -7.27 -7.63 7.01
C ALA A 35 -6.47 -7.70 5.69
N PHE A 36 -6.42 -6.61 4.91
CA PHE A 36 -5.58 -6.57 3.70
C PHE A 36 -4.09 -6.65 4.02
N ALA A 37 -3.62 -6.02 5.10
CA ALA A 37 -2.23 -6.10 5.52
C ALA A 37 -1.84 -7.53 5.92
N ASP A 38 -2.71 -8.23 6.67
CA ASP A 38 -2.50 -9.63 7.05
C ASP A 38 -2.51 -10.56 5.84
N ALA A 39 -3.42 -10.36 4.88
CA ALA A 39 -3.46 -11.13 3.64
C ALA A 39 -2.20 -10.89 2.77
N GLN A 40 -1.73 -9.63 2.69
CA GLN A 40 -0.49 -9.28 2.01
C GLN A 40 0.72 -9.94 2.68
N ALA A 41 0.78 -9.96 4.01
CA ALA A 41 1.86 -10.60 4.78
C ALA A 41 1.89 -12.13 4.57
N GLN A 42 0.74 -12.74 4.30
CA GLN A 42 0.62 -14.15 3.94
C GLN A 42 0.90 -14.44 2.46
N GLY A 43 1.16 -13.40 1.65
CA GLY A 43 1.42 -13.53 0.21
C GLY A 43 0.17 -13.74 -0.64
N GLU A 44 -1.03 -13.67 -0.07
CA GLU A 44 -2.30 -13.90 -0.79
C GLU A 44 -2.53 -12.90 -1.92
N LEU A 45 -1.89 -11.73 -1.85
CA LEU A 45 -2.01 -10.64 -2.81
C LEU A 45 -0.81 -10.54 -3.77
N ASP A 46 0.16 -11.47 -3.70
CA ASP A 46 1.37 -11.46 -4.53
C ASP A 46 1.17 -12.27 -5.83
N THR A 47 0.22 -11.82 -6.65
CA THR A 47 -0.05 -12.41 -7.97
C THR A 47 0.45 -11.49 -9.08
N VAL A 48 1.27 -12.05 -9.99
CA VAL A 48 1.80 -11.32 -11.14
C VAL A 48 1.16 -11.83 -12.44
N SER A 49 0.66 -10.91 -13.26
CA SER A 49 0.11 -11.18 -14.59
C SER A 49 0.54 -10.13 -15.61
N ASN A 50 0.50 -10.49 -16.90
CA ASN A 50 0.72 -9.57 -18.03
C ASN A 50 -0.58 -9.00 -18.61
N ASP A 51 -1.75 -9.34 -18.06
CA ASP A 51 -3.05 -8.94 -18.61
C ASP A 51 -3.17 -7.43 -18.82
N LEU A 52 -2.75 -6.65 -17.82
CA LEU A 52 -2.77 -5.19 -17.92
C LEU A 52 -1.87 -4.67 -19.05
N SER A 53 -0.68 -5.25 -19.21
CA SER A 53 0.24 -4.88 -20.31
C SER A 53 -0.38 -5.19 -21.67
N ASN A 54 -1.04 -6.35 -21.78
CA ASN A 54 -1.69 -6.81 -23.01
C ASN A 54 -2.87 -5.91 -23.39
N ILE A 55 -3.70 -5.54 -22.42
CA ILE A 55 -4.86 -4.63 -22.63
C ILE A 55 -4.39 -3.24 -23.04
N LEU A 56 -3.33 -2.72 -22.42
CA LEU A 56 -2.85 -1.36 -22.66
C LEU A 56 -1.97 -1.22 -23.91
N GLY A 57 -1.36 -2.31 -24.41
CA GLY A 57 -0.34 -2.25 -25.47
C GLY A 57 0.96 -1.56 -25.03
N ARG A 58 1.18 -1.39 -23.72
CA ARG A 58 2.38 -0.80 -23.11
C ARG A 58 2.59 -1.36 -21.71
N LYS A 59 3.78 -1.16 -21.16
CA LYS A 59 4.05 -1.49 -19.74
C LYS A 59 3.20 -0.61 -18.79
N PRO A 60 2.73 -1.15 -17.65
CA PRO A 60 2.16 -0.37 -16.57
C PRO A 60 3.15 0.67 -16.06
N VAL A 61 2.63 1.77 -15.50
CA VAL A 61 3.47 2.79 -14.86
C VAL A 61 4.10 2.16 -13.62
N SER A 62 5.41 2.36 -13.42
CA SER A 62 6.08 1.86 -12.22
C SER A 62 5.65 2.67 -10.99
N ILE A 63 5.69 2.07 -9.81
CA ILE A 63 5.45 2.78 -8.54
C ILE A 63 6.38 3.99 -8.40
N LEU A 64 7.64 3.84 -8.82
CA LEU A 64 8.63 4.91 -8.78
C LEU A 64 8.24 6.11 -9.66
N ASP A 65 7.80 5.85 -10.89
CA ASP A 65 7.40 6.92 -11.82
C ASP A 65 6.11 7.58 -11.37
N PHE A 66 5.15 6.82 -10.84
CA PHE A 66 3.93 7.36 -10.26
C PHE A 66 4.23 8.29 -9.06
N VAL A 67 5.05 7.83 -8.11
CA VAL A 67 5.42 8.65 -6.93
C VAL A 67 6.15 9.92 -7.35
N ARG A 68 7.02 9.85 -8.37
CA ARG A 68 7.65 11.05 -8.95
C ARG A 68 6.61 11.99 -9.55
N GLN A 69 5.66 11.49 -10.33
CA GLN A 69 4.65 12.32 -10.96
C GLN A 69 3.74 13.05 -9.95
N VAL A 70 3.32 12.36 -8.89
CA VAL A 70 2.35 12.90 -7.90
C VAL A 70 3.03 13.77 -6.84
N TYR A 71 4.27 13.44 -6.45
CA TYR A 71 4.95 14.05 -5.31
C TYR A 71 6.31 14.70 -5.69
N ALA A 72 6.48 15.18 -6.93
CA ALA A 72 7.68 15.90 -7.38
C ALA A 72 7.75 17.37 -6.94
N SER A 73 6.73 17.87 -6.22
CA SER A 73 6.69 19.21 -5.64
C SER A 73 7.79 19.45 -4.61
#